data_AF-A0A6B2CA56-F1
#
_entry.id   AF-A0A6B2CA56-F1
#
_cell.length_a   1.000
_cell.length_b   1.000
_cell.length_c   1.000
_cell.angle_alpha   90.00
_cell.angle_beta   90.00
_cell.angle_gamma   90.00
#
_symmetry.space_group_name_H-M   'P 1'
#
loop_
_entity.id
_entity.type
_entity.pdbx_description
1 polymer ?
#
loop_
_entity_poly.entity_id
_entity_poly.type
_entity_poly.pdbx_seq_one_letter_code
_entity_poly.pdbx_strand_id
1 'polypeptide(L)' 'MQPKIFVDEREKSSGVADHLIKLGAYIEFKMLEIGDYLFGDQIVERKRIDDL' A
#
# COMPACT_ATOMS: atom_id res chain seq x y z
N MET A 1 -11.68 14.05 -7.28
CA MET A 1 -10.38 13.41 -7.59
C MET A 1 -10.37 12.05 -6.92
N GLN A 2 -9.93 11.00 -7.61
CA GLN A 2 -9.69 9.72 -6.94
C GLN A 2 -8.50 9.89 -5.98
N PRO A 3 -8.62 9.50 -4.71
CA PRO A 3 -7.53 9.63 -3.76
C PRO A 3 -6.39 8.68 -4.15
N LYS A 4 -5.17 9.22 -4.18
CA LYS A 4 -3.95 8.46 -4.46
C LYS A 4 -3.53 7.69 -3.21
N ILE A 5 -3.16 6.43 -3.38
CA ILE A 5 -2.51 5.61 -2.35
C ILE A 5 -1.04 5.50 -2.72
N PHE A 6 -0.15 5.85 -1.78
CA PHE A 6 1.26 5.52 -1.91
C PHE A 6 1.50 4.15 -1.28
N VAL A 7 2.21 3.28 -2.00
CA VAL A 7 2.55 1.94 -1.55
C VAL A 7 4.06 1.83 -1.44
N ASP A 8 4.54 1.24 -0.36
CA ASP A 8 5.96 0.98 -0.21
C ASP A 8 6.46 0.00 -1.30
N GLU A 9 7.62 0.29 -1.89
CA GLU A 9 8.25 -0.55 -2.90
C GLU A 9 8.48 -2.00 -2.43
N ARG A 10 8.74 -2.21 -1.13
CA ARG A 10 8.93 -3.54 -0.51
C ARG A 10 7.64 -4.35 -0.47
N GLU A 11 6.49 -3.69 -0.43
CA GLU A 11 5.16 -4.29 -0.34
C GLU A 11 4.66 -4.84 -1.69
N LYS A 12 5.34 -4.55 -2.82
CA LYS A 12 5.01 -5.11 -4.14
C LYS A 12 4.87 -6.63 -4.14
N SER A 13 5.70 -7.32 -3.34
CA SER A 13 5.73 -8.78 -3.28
C SER A 13 4.47 -9.41 -2.67
N SER A 14 3.63 -8.65 -1.96
CA SER A 14 2.41 -9.17 -1.34
C SER A 14 1.27 -9.43 -2.33
N GLY A 15 1.29 -8.77 -3.51
CA GLY A 15 0.21 -8.79 -4.50
C GLY A 15 -1.06 -8.04 -4.08
N VAL A 16 -1.08 -7.38 -2.91
CA VAL A 16 -2.25 -6.61 -2.43
C VAL A 16 -2.44 -5.35 -3.27
N ALA A 17 -1.36 -4.67 -3.66
CA ALA A 17 -1.43 -3.50 -4.54
C ALA A 17 -2.11 -3.82 -5.88
N ASP A 18 -1.82 -4.99 -6.47
CA ASP A 18 -2.46 -5.44 -7.72
C ASP A 18 -3.97 -5.64 -7.56
N HIS A 19 -4.42 -6.14 -6.40
CA HIS A 19 -5.84 -6.28 -6.10
C HIS A 19 -6.52 -4.92 -5.96
N LEU A 20 -5.88 -3.97 -5.29
CA LEU A 20 -6.38 -2.60 -5.16
C LEU A 20 -6.49 -1.91 -6.54
N ILE A 21 -5.50 -2.08 -7.42
CA ILE A 21 -5.55 -1.56 -8.80
C ILE A 21 -6.76 -2.14 -9.55
N LYS A 22 -7.02 -3.45 -9.43
CA LYS A 22 -8.20 -4.10 -10.04
C LYS A 22 -9.53 -3.56 -9.52
N LEU A 23 -9.57 -3.06 -8.29
CA LEU A 23 -10.72 -2.40 -7.69
C LEU A 23 -10.86 -0.92 -8.09
N GLY A 24 -9.92 -0.40 -8.90
CA GLY A 24 -9.94 0.98 -9.40
C GLY A 24 -9.17 1.98 -8.53
N ALA A 25 -8.33 1.51 -7.61
CA ALA A 25 -7.46 2.38 -6.81
C ALA A 25 -6.36 3.02 -7.68
N TYR A 26 -6.06 4.28 -7.38
CA TYR A 26 -4.92 4.98 -8.00
C TYR A 26 -3.67 4.84 -7.12
N ILE A 27 -2.71 4.04 -7.57
CA ILE A 27 -1.51 3.67 -6.80
C ILE A 27 -0.25 4.31 -7.38
N GLU A 28 0.62 4.79 -6.50
CA GLU A 28 2.00 5.16 -6.81
C GLU A 28 2.96 4.44 -5.86
N PHE A 29 3.94 3.73 -6.40
CA PHE A 29 4.95 3.07 -5.57
C PHE A 29 6.07 4.04 -5.21
N LYS A 30 6.50 4.01 -3.94
CA LYS A 30 7.60 4.83 -3.40
C LYS A 30 8.35 4.07 -2.31
N MET A 31 9.57 4.50 -2.02
CA MET A 31 10.22 4.13 -0.76
C MET A 31 9.59 4.98 0.35
N LEU A 32 8.78 4.36 1.22
CA LEU A 32 8.22 5.03 2.40
C LEU A 32 9.20 4.91 3.56
N GLU A 33 9.34 5.98 4.35
CA GLU A 33 10.16 5.91 5.57
C GLU A 33 9.51 5.00 6.62
N ILE A 34 8.16 4.98 6.67
CA ILE A 34 7.35 4.25 7.64
C ILE A 34 6.07 3.76 6.96
N GLY A 35 5.67 2.52 7.27
CA GLY A 35 4.42 1.93 6.80
C GLY A 35 4.50 1.27 5.42
N ASP A 36 3.50 0.44 5.13
CA ASP A 36 3.35 -0.23 3.82
C ASP A 36 2.45 0.56 2.87
N TYR A 37 1.46 1.28 3.41
CA TYR A 37 0.53 2.12 2.66
C TYR A 37 0.34 3.47 3.31
N LEU A 38 0.31 4.52 2.50
CA LEU A 38 -0.07 5.88 2.90
C LEU A 38 -1.28 6.32 2.07
N PHE A 39 -2.38 6.61 2.77
CA PHE A 39 -3.63 7.11 2.20
C PHE A 39 -4.02 8.41 2.89
N GLY A 40 -3.89 9.54 2.19
CA GLY A 40 -4.07 10.85 2.81
C GLY A 40 -3.07 11.07 3.94
N ASP A 41 -3.56 11.21 5.17
CA ASP A 41 -2.80 11.34 6.41
C ASP A 41 -2.70 10.03 7.22
N GLN A 42 -3.23 8.93 6.69
CA GLN A 42 -3.28 7.64 7.38
C GLN A 42 -2.20 6.69 6.86
N ILE A 43 -1.46 6.10 7.79
CA ILE A 43 -0.49 5.04 7.53
C ILE A 43 -1.13 3.69 7.89
N VAL A 44 -0.96 2.69 7.02
CA VAL A 44 -1.37 1.31 7.26
C VAL A 44 -0.16 0.39 7.19
N GLU A 45 -0.01 -0.45 8.20
CA GLU A 45 0.96 -1.54 8.25
C GLU A 45 0.23 -2.85 7.96
N ARG A 46 0.72 -3.64 7.01
CA ARG A 46 0.19 -4.96 6.69
C ARG A 46 1.08 -6.02 7.32
N LYS A 47 0.48 -6.82 8.21
CA LYS A 47 1.14 -7.94 8.86
C LYS A 47 0.35 -9.23 8.65
N ARG A 48 1.01 -10.35 8.34
CA ARG A 48 0.35 -11.66 8.34
C ARG A 48 0.29 -12.22 9.76
N ILE A 49 -0.56 -13.23 9.98
CA ILE A 49 -0.70 -13.87 11.31
C ILE A 49 0.60 -14.57 11.74
N ASP A 50 1.35 -15.10 10.78
CA ASP A 50 2.66 -15.75 10.99
C ASP A 50 3.81 -14.76 11.24
N ASP A 51 3.61 -13.47 10.97
CA ASP A 51 4.58 -12.39 11.25
C ASP A 51 4.40 -11.78 12.65
N LEU A 52 3.51 -12.35 13.48
CA LEU A 52 3.01 -11.78 14.73
C LEU A 52 3.71 -12.37 15.96
#